data_AF-A0A379DXD7-F1
#
_entry.id   AF-A0A379DXD7-F1
#
_cell.length_a   1.000
_cell.length_b   1.000
_cell.length_c   1.000
_cell.angle_alpha   90.00
_cell.angle_beta   90.00
_cell.angle_gamma   90.00
#
_symmetry.space_group_name_H-M   'P 1'
#
loop_
_entity.id
_entity.type
_entity.pdbx_description
1 polymer ?
#
loop_
_entity_poly.entity_id
_entity_poly.type
_entity_poly.pdbx_seq_one_letter_code
_entity_poly.pdbx_strand_id
1 'polypeptide(L)'
;MKKVTFTIIAALTSIMSMAQNSNNQHLFSVLKTQSQQKSLRMFAKAAQRKLPIISDVIIRDKPEGEAIENLQRKAFCTVPGGTTGIDYVPQTCAVGNFLKGKDGNLYIYDALGKCYTFSYLKLEPLGGSSYVLHTPQAIDTDYDSEGKTINLYATRLKLEKTPDGLNYIPEMTADGKFVGDVKFELQDNTLTQVSDGKDAETELPNTIIALTTAEGEWRGFCTTDIVIKPFKETATELPEGLEPSTYVLNFLNLKSEKENIIAQVAIDGNDFYLKNPFVFDDENAPDMWIKGTKENSKVVFKPQYIGLNKDEHNYVFMKPTIYDYQTTDDGQKKMTVSNADNLTFDLDATTGKLTCNEKGLMLINEGLEELNVWAAYADPNLTIFVDKPFTPANPADIKLEEYSEEDGQPVVFSIKAQDVNGEFILPEHLYYNVYFDSDKAPYTFDTETYSQLDDNLTDIPVSYNDGDYFFLKGNLRMFYAYVKDFKRVGIQMIYKGGGETKRSEIVWCDNAAGITDCTADSKVKIEYYDLCGRRLLQPTKGICISRITYSNGEQKTIKRIMR
;
A
#
# COMPACT_ATOMS: atom_id res chain seq x y z
N MET A 1 -37.59 -28.10 -12.11
CA MET A 1 -36.15 -28.10 -11.76
C MET A 1 -35.84 -26.77 -11.09
N LYS A 2 -35.15 -26.85 -9.94
CA LYS A 2 -35.03 -25.78 -8.94
C LYS A 2 -34.27 -24.58 -9.50
N LYS A 3 -34.90 -23.39 -9.46
CA LYS A 3 -34.21 -22.10 -9.54
C LYS A 3 -33.50 -21.88 -8.22
N VAL A 4 -32.17 -21.84 -8.25
CA VAL A 4 -31.34 -21.39 -7.13
C VAL A 4 -31.12 -19.90 -7.34
N THR A 5 -31.83 -19.09 -6.56
CA THR A 5 -31.59 -17.65 -6.47
C THR A 5 -30.40 -17.44 -5.54
N PHE A 6 -29.25 -17.05 -6.09
CA PHE A 6 -28.14 -16.53 -5.29
C PHE A 6 -28.47 -15.08 -4.91
N THR A 7 -28.98 -14.88 -3.69
CA THR A 7 -29.07 -13.56 -3.07
C THR A 7 -27.71 -13.25 -2.47
N ILE A 8 -26.92 -12.40 -3.12
CA ILE A 8 -25.73 -11.79 -2.51
C ILE A 8 -26.22 -10.74 -1.52
N ILE A 9 -26.17 -11.08 -0.22
CA ILE A 9 -26.33 -10.11 0.86
C ILE A 9 -25.01 -9.37 0.97
N ALA A 10 -24.98 -8.15 0.46
CA ALA A 10 -23.90 -7.20 0.74
C ALA A 10 -24.05 -6.73 2.20
N ALA A 11 -23.27 -7.32 3.10
CA ALA A 11 -23.03 -6.76 4.42
C ALA A 11 -22.02 -5.60 4.25
N LEU A 12 -22.53 -4.39 4.36
CA LEU A 12 -21.73 -3.18 4.57
C LEU A 12 -21.12 -3.24 5.98
N THR A 13 -19.92 -3.81 6.11
CA THR A 13 -19.03 -3.54 7.24
C THR A 13 -18.06 -2.45 6.83
N SER A 14 -18.41 -1.20 7.15
CA SER A 14 -17.49 -0.07 7.09
C SER A 14 -16.51 -0.17 8.27
N ILE A 15 -15.49 -1.00 8.11
CA ILE A 15 -14.22 -0.82 8.81
C ILE A 15 -13.32 -0.27 7.70
N MET A 16 -12.74 0.92 7.90
CA MET A 16 -11.65 1.39 7.06
C MET A 16 -10.46 0.45 7.32
N SER A 17 -10.47 -0.70 6.66
CA SER A 17 -9.25 -1.46 6.45
C SER A 17 -8.43 -0.64 5.47
N MET A 18 -7.46 0.13 5.97
CA MET A 18 -6.26 0.35 5.18
C MET A 18 -5.60 -1.03 5.05
N ALA A 19 -6.07 -1.80 4.07
CA ALA A 19 -5.38 -3.01 3.66
C ALA A 19 -4.05 -2.55 3.06
N GLN A 20 -2.95 -2.81 3.75
CA GLN A 20 -1.64 -2.73 3.13
C GLN A 20 -1.71 -3.55 1.83
N ASN A 21 -1.33 -2.90 0.73
CA ASN A 21 -1.31 -3.45 -0.61
C ASN A 21 -0.77 -4.89 -0.57
N SER A 22 -1.51 -5.86 -1.10
CA SER A 22 -1.22 -7.31 -0.98
C SER A 22 0.17 -7.71 -1.51
N ASN A 23 0.80 -6.84 -2.30
CA ASN A 23 2.20 -6.97 -2.73
C ASN A 23 3.21 -6.87 -1.57
N ASN A 24 2.92 -6.11 -0.51
CA ASN A 24 3.82 -5.93 0.64
C ASN A 24 3.89 -7.19 1.50
N GLN A 25 2.77 -7.89 1.71
CA GLN A 25 2.73 -9.15 2.48
C GLN A 25 3.68 -10.22 1.90
N HIS A 26 3.85 -10.25 0.57
CA HIS A 26 4.81 -11.12 -0.09
C HIS A 26 6.27 -10.75 0.22
N LEU A 27 6.60 -9.46 0.23
CA LEU A 27 7.93 -8.94 0.54
C LEU A 27 8.41 -9.39 1.93
N PHE A 28 7.52 -9.30 2.93
CA PHE A 28 7.77 -9.75 4.30
C PHE A 28 8.01 -11.26 4.43
N SER A 29 7.32 -12.08 3.62
CA SER A 29 7.45 -13.55 3.67
C SER A 29 8.78 -14.06 3.09
N VAL A 30 9.30 -13.37 2.06
CA VAL A 30 10.51 -13.75 1.32
C VAL A 30 11.78 -13.40 2.10
N LEU A 31 11.75 -12.38 2.96
CA LEU A 31 12.94 -11.88 3.67
C LEU A 31 13.12 -12.43 5.10
N LYS A 32 12.13 -13.13 5.67
CA LYS A 32 12.28 -13.77 6.98
C LYS A 32 13.17 -15.02 6.92
N THR A 33 14.24 -15.03 7.72
CA THR A 33 14.78 -16.27 8.30
C THR A 33 13.72 -16.91 9.19
N GLN A 34 13.66 -18.24 9.22
CA GLN A 34 12.71 -19.04 10.00
C GLN A 34 12.66 -18.62 11.48
N SER A 35 11.78 -17.68 11.84
CA SER A 35 11.21 -17.62 13.19
C SER A 35 9.71 -17.91 13.04
N GLN A 36 9.41 -19.20 12.95
CA GLN A 36 8.12 -19.84 13.20
C GLN A 36 6.88 -18.97 12.93
N GLN A 37 6.31 -19.05 11.72
CA GLN A 37 4.88 -18.83 11.54
C GLN A 37 4.12 -19.95 12.28
N LYS A 38 4.10 -19.93 13.61
CA LYS A 38 3.07 -20.61 14.39
C LYS A 38 1.85 -19.71 14.31
N SER A 39 0.85 -20.13 13.52
CA SER A 39 -0.38 -19.36 13.33
C SER A 39 -1.08 -19.17 14.68
N LEU A 40 -1.11 -17.93 15.15
CA LEU A 40 -2.05 -17.48 16.18
C LEU A 40 -3.45 -17.62 15.59
N ARG A 41 -4.27 -18.49 16.16
CA ARG A 41 -5.68 -18.62 15.78
C ARG A 41 -6.50 -17.67 16.64
N MET A 42 -7.42 -16.91 16.02
CA MET A 42 -8.46 -16.24 16.79
C MET A 42 -9.37 -17.31 17.40
N PHE A 43 -9.27 -17.49 18.71
CA PHE A 43 -10.40 -18.06 19.45
C PHE A 43 -10.87 -17.03 20.47
N ALA A 44 -11.87 -16.28 20.04
CA ALA A 44 -12.76 -15.53 20.91
C ALA A 44 -13.53 -16.52 21.78
N LYS A 45 -12.96 -16.91 22.93
CA LYS A 45 -13.78 -17.43 24.02
C LYS A 45 -14.15 -16.23 24.86
N ALA A 46 -15.36 -15.72 24.66
CA ALA A 46 -15.91 -14.66 25.51
C ALA A 46 -15.72 -15.05 26.98
N ALA A 47 -15.22 -14.13 27.81
CA ALA A 47 -15.28 -14.37 29.24
C ALA A 47 -16.76 -14.50 29.61
N GLN A 48 -17.09 -15.49 30.44
CA GLN A 48 -18.49 -15.79 30.80
C GLN A 48 -19.16 -14.67 31.63
N ARG A 49 -18.45 -13.58 31.95
CA ARG A 49 -18.92 -12.43 32.72
C ARG A 49 -18.26 -11.13 32.27
N LYS A 50 -19.02 -10.03 32.36
CA LYS A 50 -18.55 -8.66 32.13
C LYS A 50 -17.34 -8.35 33.04
N LEU A 51 -16.27 -7.82 32.46
CA LEU A 51 -15.07 -7.43 33.20
C LEU A 51 -15.35 -6.17 34.05
N PRO A 52 -14.60 -5.96 35.16
CA PRO A 52 -14.73 -4.75 35.96
C PRO A 52 -14.12 -3.55 35.22
N ILE A 53 -14.94 -2.91 34.37
CA ILE A 53 -14.54 -1.74 33.59
C ILE A 53 -14.05 -0.62 34.51
N ILE A 54 -12.81 -0.19 34.33
CA ILE A 54 -12.19 0.87 35.14
C ILE A 54 -12.66 2.24 34.67
N SER A 55 -12.72 2.44 33.35
CA SER A 55 -13.27 3.66 32.74
C SER A 55 -14.05 3.31 31.48
N ASP A 56 -15.28 3.81 31.42
CA ASP A 56 -16.15 3.72 30.25
C ASP A 56 -16.10 5.01 29.38
N VAL A 57 -15.23 5.96 29.76
CA VAL A 57 -15.03 7.23 29.04
C VAL A 57 -13.89 7.08 28.05
N ILE A 58 -14.18 7.33 26.77
CA ILE A 58 -13.18 7.40 25.71
C ILE A 58 -12.58 8.82 25.71
N ILE A 59 -11.28 8.91 25.96
CA ILE A 59 -10.56 10.20 25.99
C ILE A 59 -10.15 10.53 24.56
N ARG A 60 -10.94 11.37 23.87
CA ARG A 60 -10.63 11.85 22.50
C ARG A 60 -10.01 13.24 22.50
N ASP A 61 -10.49 14.11 23.37
CA ASP A 61 -9.94 15.45 23.50
C ASP A 61 -8.52 15.37 24.06
N LYS A 62 -7.60 16.11 23.45
CA LYS A 62 -6.21 16.21 23.92
C LYS A 62 -6.21 16.72 25.36
N PRO A 63 -5.71 15.95 26.35
CA PRO A 63 -5.65 16.42 27.72
C PRO A 63 -4.74 17.64 27.87
N GLU A 64 -4.99 18.47 28.88
CA GLU A 64 -4.10 19.60 29.16
C GLU A 64 -2.74 19.12 29.66
N GLY A 65 -1.66 19.55 29.00
CA GLY A 65 -0.33 19.09 29.35
C GLY A 65 0.75 19.53 28.36
N GLU A 66 1.94 18.98 28.56
CA GLU A 66 3.10 19.12 27.68
C GLU A 66 3.17 17.91 26.73
N ALA A 67 3.10 18.16 25.43
CA ALA A 67 3.30 17.12 24.42
C ALA A 67 4.80 16.93 24.20
N ILE A 68 5.24 15.68 24.16
CA ILE A 68 6.61 15.37 23.77
C ILE A 68 6.58 14.98 22.30
N GLU A 69 7.22 15.82 21.47
CA GLU A 69 7.29 15.65 20.03
C GLU A 69 8.53 14.87 19.61
N ASN A 70 8.59 14.47 18.34
CA ASN A 70 9.71 13.72 17.74
C ASN A 70 10.05 12.47 18.56
N LEU A 71 9.05 11.60 18.73
CA LEU A 71 9.21 10.33 19.40
C LEU A 71 9.08 9.19 18.39
N GLN A 72 9.83 8.14 18.62
CA GLN A 72 9.68 6.85 17.95
C GLN A 72 9.10 5.82 18.90
N ARG A 73 8.31 4.92 18.33
CA ARG A 73 7.66 3.81 19.00
C ARG A 73 8.14 2.49 18.42
N LYS A 74 8.52 1.59 19.30
CA LYS A 74 8.68 0.17 19.05
C LYS A 74 7.63 -0.59 19.84
N ALA A 75 6.99 -1.59 19.24
CA ALA A 75 6.05 -2.46 19.94
C ALA A 75 5.80 -3.76 19.17
N PHE A 76 5.54 -4.83 19.92
CA PHE A 76 4.88 -6.01 19.37
C PHE A 76 3.43 -5.62 19.07
N CYS A 77 2.94 -5.88 17.85
CA CYS A 77 1.54 -5.62 17.50
C CYS A 77 0.96 -6.76 16.66
N THR A 78 -0.36 -6.90 16.73
CA THR A 78 -1.10 -7.81 15.85
C THR A 78 -2.30 -7.11 15.22
N VAL A 79 -2.72 -7.62 14.08
CA VAL A 79 -3.94 -7.21 13.39
C VAL A 79 -4.79 -8.44 13.04
N PRO A 80 -6.11 -8.29 12.83
CA PRO A 80 -6.92 -9.33 12.22
C PRO A 80 -6.34 -9.73 10.85
N GLY A 81 -6.02 -11.01 10.69
CA GLY A 81 -5.61 -11.57 9.40
C GLY A 81 -6.80 -12.00 8.56
N GLY A 82 -6.55 -12.80 7.52
CA GLY A 82 -7.61 -13.41 6.69
C GLY A 82 -8.61 -14.27 7.49
N THR A 83 -9.38 -15.13 6.81
CA THR A 83 -10.69 -15.66 7.25
C THR A 83 -10.88 -16.10 8.73
N THR A 84 -9.83 -16.48 9.48
CA THR A 84 -9.86 -16.74 10.94
C THR A 84 -8.53 -16.48 11.69
N GLY A 85 -7.60 -15.71 11.12
CA GLY A 85 -6.21 -15.60 11.60
C GLY A 85 -5.86 -14.30 12.34
N ILE A 86 -4.73 -14.30 13.04
CA ILE A 86 -4.05 -13.10 13.55
C ILE A 86 -2.70 -12.96 12.84
N ASP A 87 -2.44 -11.78 12.28
CA ASP A 87 -1.16 -11.45 11.67
C ASP A 87 -0.28 -10.67 12.65
N TYR A 88 0.98 -11.11 12.78
CA TYR A 88 1.99 -10.38 13.53
C TYR A 88 2.61 -9.28 12.66
N VAL A 89 2.41 -8.03 13.08
CA VAL A 89 2.83 -6.83 12.35
C VAL A 89 3.53 -5.88 13.34
N PRO A 90 4.83 -6.08 13.63
CA PRO A 90 5.53 -5.23 14.58
C PRO A 90 5.58 -3.76 14.14
N GLN A 91 5.68 -2.87 15.11
CA GLN A 91 6.16 -1.51 14.91
C GLN A 91 7.63 -1.49 15.32
N THR A 92 8.49 -1.17 14.36
CA THR A 92 9.95 -1.16 14.55
C THR A 92 10.46 0.28 14.72
N CYS A 93 9.79 1.25 14.10
CA CYS A 93 10.08 2.68 14.23
C CYS A 93 8.87 3.53 13.80
N ALA A 94 7.74 3.33 14.48
CA ALA A 94 6.54 4.13 14.26
C ALA A 94 6.63 5.49 14.96
N VAL A 95 5.76 6.44 14.64
CA VAL A 95 5.61 7.69 15.40
C VAL A 95 5.07 7.34 16.79
N GLY A 96 5.81 7.73 17.82
CA GLY A 96 5.36 7.66 19.20
C GLY A 96 4.68 8.95 19.61
N ASN A 97 3.66 8.85 20.46
CA ASN A 97 2.95 10.02 20.97
C ASN A 97 2.58 9.80 22.43
N PHE A 98 3.16 10.59 23.33
CA PHE A 98 2.62 10.72 24.67
C PHE A 98 2.69 12.14 25.20
N LEU A 99 1.79 12.43 26.13
CA LEU A 99 1.60 13.73 26.77
C LEU A 99 1.83 13.57 28.27
N LYS A 100 2.52 14.54 28.88
CA LYS A 100 2.58 14.74 30.33
C LYS A 100 1.42 15.65 30.75
N GLY A 101 0.40 15.08 31.37
CA GLY A 101 -0.77 15.82 31.83
C GLY A 101 -0.45 16.76 33.00
N LYS A 102 -1.15 17.89 33.08
CA LYS A 102 -1.06 18.81 34.24
C LYS A 102 -1.54 18.17 35.55
N ASP A 103 -2.32 17.11 35.45
CA ASP A 103 -2.84 16.31 36.55
C ASP A 103 -1.85 15.25 37.06
N GLY A 104 -0.64 15.19 36.48
CA GLY A 104 0.41 14.26 36.84
C GLY A 104 0.31 12.90 36.15
N ASN A 105 -0.71 12.66 35.32
CA ASN A 105 -0.86 11.44 34.54
C ASN A 105 -0.08 11.53 33.23
N LEU A 106 0.27 10.38 32.65
CA LEU A 106 0.72 10.30 31.26
C LEU A 106 -0.43 9.85 30.37
N TYR A 107 -0.41 10.30 29.12
CA TYR A 107 -1.41 9.91 28.14
C TYR A 107 -0.73 9.45 26.86
N ILE A 108 -0.93 8.20 26.46
CA ILE A 108 -0.43 7.65 25.19
C ILE A 108 -1.53 7.76 24.15
N TYR A 109 -1.29 8.46 23.05
CA TYR A 109 -2.23 8.57 21.93
C TYR A 109 -2.06 7.41 20.95
N ASP A 110 -3.16 6.88 20.42
CA ASP A 110 -3.18 5.69 19.53
C ASP A 110 -2.36 4.53 20.11
N ALA A 111 -2.65 4.25 21.38
CA ALA A 111 -1.82 3.36 22.16
C ALA A 111 -1.88 1.90 21.69
N LEU A 112 -2.86 1.47 20.89
CA LEU A 112 -2.81 0.17 20.21
C LEU A 112 -2.07 0.31 18.87
N GLY A 113 -0.87 -0.24 18.78
CA GLY A 113 -0.09 -0.17 17.54
C GLY A 113 -0.83 -0.83 16.38
N LYS A 114 -0.75 -0.22 15.18
CA LYS A 114 -1.49 -0.62 13.96
C LYS A 114 -3.04 -0.56 14.08
N CYS A 115 -3.58 0.05 15.14
CA CYS A 115 -5.00 0.34 15.32
C CYS A 115 -5.17 1.80 15.72
N TYR A 116 -5.59 2.64 14.78
CA TYR A 116 -5.81 4.07 15.02
C TYR A 116 -7.15 4.31 15.70
N THR A 117 -7.15 4.34 17.04
CA THR A 117 -8.37 4.53 17.85
C THR A 117 -8.71 6.01 18.03
N PHE A 118 -7.79 6.91 17.67
CA PHE A 118 -7.89 8.36 17.81
C PHE A 118 -8.24 8.78 19.26
N SER A 119 -7.63 8.09 20.22
CA SER A 119 -7.93 8.21 21.64
C SER A 119 -6.69 8.04 22.52
N TYR A 120 -6.79 8.44 23.79
CA TYR A 120 -5.71 8.30 24.76
C TYR A 120 -5.90 7.14 25.75
N LEU A 121 -4.82 6.40 26.02
CA LEU A 121 -4.68 5.61 27.25
C LEU A 121 -4.10 6.48 28.36
N LYS A 122 -4.72 6.43 29.53
CA LYS A 122 -4.27 7.16 30.73
C LYS A 122 -3.39 6.25 31.59
N LEU A 123 -2.24 6.77 32.00
CA LEU A 123 -1.33 6.11 32.92
C LEU A 123 -1.22 6.96 34.19
N GLU A 124 -1.52 6.35 35.34
CA GLU A 124 -1.48 7.01 36.63
C GLU A 124 -0.12 6.82 37.32
N PRO A 125 0.40 7.81 38.05
CA PRO A 125 1.69 7.69 38.73
C PRO A 125 1.61 6.69 39.89
N LEU A 126 2.58 5.76 39.95
CA LEU A 126 2.80 4.88 41.11
C LEU A 126 3.87 5.42 42.07
N GLY A 127 4.50 6.54 41.72
CA GLY A 127 5.60 7.16 42.46
C GLY A 127 6.95 6.96 41.77
N GLY A 128 7.88 7.91 41.95
CA GLY A 128 9.15 7.90 41.24
C GLY A 128 8.97 8.01 39.73
N SER A 129 9.60 7.12 38.97
CA SER A 129 9.49 6.99 37.51
C SER A 129 8.39 6.05 37.03
N SER A 130 7.67 5.40 37.96
CA SER A 130 6.74 4.32 37.66
C SER A 130 5.32 4.83 37.42
N TYR A 131 4.66 4.26 36.41
CA TYR A 131 3.28 4.54 36.03
C TYR A 131 2.50 3.24 35.81
N VAL A 132 1.17 3.32 35.91
CA VAL A 132 0.27 2.19 35.69
C VAL A 132 -0.89 2.55 34.78
N LEU A 133 -1.14 1.70 33.79
CA LEU A 133 -2.39 1.67 33.05
C LEU A 133 -3.32 0.68 33.75
N HIS A 134 -4.50 1.16 34.15
CA HIS A 134 -5.57 0.30 34.67
C HIS A 134 -6.51 -0.12 33.54
N THR A 135 -6.61 -1.42 33.27
CA THR A 135 -7.52 -1.97 32.26
C THR A 135 -8.69 -2.74 32.90
N PRO A 136 -9.86 -2.87 32.25
CA PRO A 136 -10.24 -2.35 30.93
C PRO A 136 -10.49 -0.83 30.92
N GLN A 137 -9.92 -0.13 29.94
CA GLN A 137 -10.19 1.31 29.69
C GLN A 137 -10.80 1.48 28.30
N ALA A 138 -11.93 2.19 28.19
CA ALA A 138 -12.55 2.46 26.89
C ALA A 138 -11.62 3.29 25.99
N ILE A 139 -11.52 2.91 24.71
CA ILE A 139 -10.66 3.54 23.71
C ILE A 139 -11.33 3.72 22.36
N ASP A 140 -12.36 2.93 22.04
CA ASP A 140 -13.05 3.04 20.76
C ASP A 140 -14.50 2.56 20.89
N THR A 141 -15.23 2.59 19.77
CA THR A 141 -16.61 2.12 19.66
C THR A 141 -16.77 1.17 18.47
N ASP A 142 -17.72 0.24 18.60
CA ASP A 142 -18.13 -0.71 17.56
C ASP A 142 -19.67 -0.79 17.54
N TYR A 143 -20.23 -1.63 16.67
CA TYR A 143 -21.65 -1.93 16.64
C TYR A 143 -21.89 -3.40 16.96
N ASP A 144 -22.89 -3.68 17.81
CA ASP A 144 -23.34 -5.05 18.03
C ASP A 144 -24.18 -5.58 16.85
N SER A 145 -24.62 -6.84 16.94
CA SER A 145 -25.43 -7.50 15.90
C SER A 145 -26.79 -6.82 15.65
N GLU A 146 -27.25 -5.97 16.58
CA GLU A 146 -28.48 -5.20 16.46
C GLU A 146 -28.23 -3.78 15.92
N GLY A 147 -26.98 -3.45 15.60
CA GLY A 147 -26.56 -2.14 15.11
C GLY A 147 -26.46 -1.08 16.20
N LYS A 148 -26.47 -1.46 17.47
CA LYS A 148 -26.30 -0.54 18.59
C LYS A 148 -24.82 -0.32 18.87
N THR A 149 -24.45 0.94 19.10
CA THR A 149 -23.08 1.29 19.48
C THR A 149 -22.71 0.66 20.82
N ILE A 150 -21.55 0.00 20.84
CA ILE A 150 -20.90 -0.55 22.02
C ILE A 150 -19.51 0.06 22.18
N ASN A 151 -19.01 0.12 23.41
CA ASN A 151 -17.63 0.53 23.67
C ASN A 151 -16.68 -0.66 23.48
N LEU A 152 -15.49 -0.36 22.97
CA LEU A 152 -14.33 -1.23 22.95
C LEU A 152 -13.28 -0.71 23.93
N TYR A 153 -12.53 -1.65 24.50
CA TYR A 153 -11.62 -1.40 25.60
C TYR A 153 -10.21 -1.88 25.28
N ALA A 154 -9.21 -1.16 25.78
CA ALA A 154 -7.88 -1.69 25.98
C ALA A 154 -7.91 -2.57 27.23
N THR A 155 -7.62 -3.85 27.05
CA THR A 155 -7.69 -4.86 28.11
C THR A 155 -6.41 -5.66 28.18
N ARG A 156 -5.83 -5.79 29.39
CA ARG A 156 -4.70 -6.72 29.61
C ARG A 156 -5.19 -8.16 29.52
N LEU A 157 -4.61 -8.94 28.62
CA LEU A 157 -4.85 -10.37 28.47
C LEU A 157 -3.56 -11.15 28.70
N LYS A 158 -3.70 -12.39 29.16
CA LYS A 158 -2.59 -13.32 29.43
C LYS A 158 -2.64 -14.51 28.49
N LEU A 159 -1.47 -14.92 28.01
CA LEU A 159 -1.30 -16.12 27.21
C LEU A 159 -1.52 -17.36 28.08
N GLU A 160 -2.45 -18.22 27.66
CA GLU A 160 -2.74 -19.48 28.31
C GLU A 160 -2.92 -20.61 27.31
N LYS A 161 -2.51 -21.82 27.72
CA LYS A 161 -2.75 -23.04 26.96
C LYS A 161 -4.11 -23.61 27.34
N THR A 162 -5.02 -23.59 26.39
CA THR A 162 -6.38 -24.14 26.51
C THR A 162 -6.51 -25.45 25.72
N PRO A 163 -7.59 -26.23 25.89
CA PRO A 163 -7.86 -27.39 25.04
C PRO A 163 -7.92 -27.06 23.54
N ASP A 164 -8.28 -25.81 23.22
CA ASP A 164 -8.47 -25.30 21.86
C ASP A 164 -7.16 -24.72 21.27
N GLY A 165 -6.06 -24.72 22.04
CA GLY A 165 -4.76 -24.15 21.68
C GLY A 165 -4.32 -23.01 22.61
N LEU A 166 -3.28 -22.26 22.18
CA LEU A 166 -2.82 -21.07 22.87
C LEU A 166 -3.76 -19.90 22.64
N ASN A 167 -4.18 -19.22 23.71
CA ASN A 167 -5.13 -18.11 23.66
C ASN A 167 -4.70 -17.00 24.62
N TYR A 168 -5.04 -15.76 24.28
CA TYR A 168 -4.97 -14.64 25.20
C TYR A 168 -6.33 -14.45 25.86
N ILE A 169 -6.39 -14.56 27.19
CA ILE A 169 -7.63 -14.48 27.96
C ILE A 169 -7.48 -13.55 29.18
N PRO A 170 -8.59 -13.05 29.76
CA PRO A 170 -8.54 -12.26 30.99
C PRO A 170 -7.96 -13.06 32.16
N GLU A 171 -6.91 -12.53 32.80
CA GLU A 171 -6.31 -13.15 33.99
C GLU A 171 -7.16 -12.85 35.25
N MET A 172 -7.44 -13.90 36.03
CA MET A 172 -8.16 -13.79 37.30
C MET A 172 -7.29 -14.33 38.44
N THR A 173 -7.32 -13.66 39.59
CA THR A 173 -6.76 -14.18 40.83
C THR A 173 -7.57 -15.39 41.34
N ALA A 174 -7.02 -16.12 42.31
CA ALA A 174 -7.71 -17.27 42.91
C ALA A 174 -9.05 -16.91 43.57
N ASP A 175 -9.21 -15.68 44.05
CA ASP A 175 -10.47 -15.13 44.59
C ASP A 175 -11.38 -14.52 43.50
N GLY A 176 -11.04 -14.68 42.22
CA GLY A 176 -11.86 -14.28 41.08
C GLY A 176 -11.82 -12.79 40.73
N LYS A 177 -10.78 -12.05 41.16
CA LYS A 177 -10.58 -10.65 40.77
C LYS A 177 -9.76 -10.56 39.49
N PHE A 178 -10.14 -9.66 38.60
CA PHE A 178 -9.42 -9.41 37.37
C PHE A 178 -8.05 -8.75 37.63
N VAL A 179 -7.02 -9.20 36.91
CA VAL A 179 -5.66 -8.63 36.95
C VAL A 179 -5.43 -7.77 35.72
N GLY A 180 -5.79 -6.48 35.85
CA GLY A 180 -5.86 -5.52 34.75
C GLY A 180 -4.72 -4.52 34.63
N ASP A 181 -3.76 -4.50 35.56
CA ASP A 181 -2.73 -3.46 35.60
C ASP A 181 -1.57 -3.76 34.66
N VAL A 182 -1.14 -2.75 33.89
CA VAL A 182 0.07 -2.78 33.07
C VAL A 182 1.00 -1.67 33.52
N LYS A 183 2.26 -2.00 33.81
CA LYS A 183 3.23 -1.05 34.37
C LYS A 183 4.12 -0.45 33.30
N PHE A 184 4.52 0.80 33.52
CA PHE A 184 5.43 1.54 32.67
C PHE A 184 6.47 2.27 33.53
N GLU A 185 7.64 2.52 32.95
CA GLU A 185 8.71 3.32 33.52
C GLU A 185 9.05 4.48 32.58
N LEU A 186 9.19 5.68 33.13
CA LEU A 186 9.62 6.87 32.39
C LEU A 186 11.01 7.33 32.86
N GLN A 187 11.98 7.26 31.95
CA GLN A 187 13.35 7.74 32.18
C GLN A 187 13.84 8.51 30.96
N ASP A 188 14.35 9.74 31.15
CA ASP A 188 14.93 10.57 30.07
C ASP A 188 14.01 10.70 28.84
N ASN A 189 12.71 10.93 29.08
CA ASN A 189 11.63 10.97 28.07
C ASN A 189 11.44 9.67 27.27
N THR A 190 12.02 8.56 27.74
CA THR A 190 11.76 7.21 27.25
C THR A 190 10.75 6.53 28.15
N LEU A 191 9.56 6.25 27.60
CA LEU A 191 8.49 5.52 28.25
C LEU A 191 8.56 4.05 27.82
N THR A 192 8.78 3.15 28.76
CA THR A 192 8.95 1.71 28.52
C THR A 192 7.90 0.93 29.29
N GLN A 193 7.15 0.06 28.62
CA GLN A 193 6.30 -0.92 29.27
C GLN A 193 7.17 -1.96 29.99
N VAL A 194 6.84 -2.26 31.24
CA VAL A 194 7.48 -3.34 31.99
C VAL A 194 7.01 -4.68 31.39
N SER A 195 7.93 -5.47 30.86
CA SER A 195 7.61 -6.74 30.20
C SER A 195 7.28 -7.84 31.21
N ASP A 196 6.23 -8.61 30.93
CA ASP A 196 5.89 -9.85 31.65
C ASP A 196 6.62 -11.08 31.07
N GLY A 197 7.56 -10.86 30.15
CA GLY A 197 8.33 -11.90 29.47
C GLY A 197 7.57 -12.56 28.33
N LYS A 198 8.16 -13.65 27.82
CA LYS A 198 7.64 -14.43 26.69
C LYS A 198 7.52 -15.90 27.06
N ASP A 199 6.64 -16.60 26.36
CA ASP A 199 6.53 -18.05 26.44
C ASP A 199 7.76 -18.68 25.78
N ALA A 200 8.41 -19.60 26.50
CA ALA A 200 9.70 -20.16 26.09
C ALA A 200 9.62 -21.09 24.85
N GLU A 201 8.44 -21.61 24.52
CA GLU A 201 8.26 -22.51 23.36
C GLU A 201 7.85 -21.75 22.10
N THR A 202 7.13 -20.65 22.25
CA THR A 202 6.51 -19.91 21.15
C THR A 202 7.08 -18.51 20.92
N GLU A 203 7.86 -17.99 21.87
CA GLU A 203 8.39 -16.62 21.85
C GLU A 203 7.30 -15.53 21.79
N LEU A 204 6.04 -15.91 22.07
CA LEU A 204 4.92 -15.01 22.18
C LEU A 204 4.97 -14.27 23.52
N PRO A 205 4.57 -12.98 23.58
CA PRO A 205 4.45 -12.28 24.84
C PRO A 205 3.54 -13.00 25.83
N ASN A 206 3.92 -13.05 27.09
CA ASN A 206 3.06 -13.65 28.12
C ASN A 206 1.80 -12.82 28.34
N THR A 207 1.86 -11.50 28.07
CA THR A 207 0.72 -10.60 28.21
C THR A 207 0.68 -9.55 27.11
N ILE A 208 -0.54 -9.13 26.78
CA ILE A 208 -0.83 -8.11 25.76
C ILE A 208 -1.85 -7.10 26.26
N ILE A 209 -1.83 -5.91 25.66
CA ILE A 209 -2.93 -4.94 25.71
C ILE A 209 -3.74 -5.13 24.43
N ALA A 210 -4.96 -5.64 24.56
CA ALA A 210 -5.81 -6.05 23.45
C ALA A 210 -7.02 -5.12 23.30
N LEU A 211 -7.50 -4.94 22.07
CA LEU A 211 -8.81 -4.36 21.79
C LEU A 211 -9.90 -5.40 22.08
N THR A 212 -10.76 -5.16 23.06
CA THR A 212 -11.79 -6.12 23.46
C THR A 212 -13.17 -5.51 23.60
N THR A 213 -14.20 -6.35 23.61
CA THR A 213 -15.52 -6.00 24.16
C THR A 213 -15.48 -5.91 25.69
N ALA A 214 -16.60 -5.53 26.34
CA ALA A 214 -16.73 -5.47 27.79
C ALA A 214 -16.62 -6.86 28.47
N GLU A 215 -16.87 -7.92 27.72
CA GLU A 215 -16.73 -9.33 28.11
C GLU A 215 -15.31 -9.87 27.85
N GLY A 216 -14.36 -9.00 27.44
CA GLY A 216 -12.99 -9.40 27.16
C GLY A 216 -12.82 -10.18 25.86
N GLU A 217 -13.80 -10.14 24.95
CA GLU A 217 -13.70 -10.77 23.64
C GLU A 217 -12.69 -10.00 22.77
N TRP A 218 -11.59 -10.65 22.40
CA TRP A 218 -10.52 -10.03 21.62
C TRP A 218 -10.90 -9.82 20.14
N ARG A 219 -10.69 -8.60 19.65
CA ARG A 219 -10.94 -8.20 18.25
C ARG A 219 -9.72 -8.38 17.32
N GLY A 220 -8.65 -9.00 17.80
CA GLY A 220 -7.44 -9.31 17.03
C GLY A 220 -6.38 -8.21 16.97
N PHE A 221 -6.73 -6.97 17.32
CA PHE A 221 -5.75 -5.90 17.53
C PHE A 221 -5.13 -5.99 18.92
N CYS A 222 -3.81 -5.93 19.01
CA CYS A 222 -3.12 -5.79 20.29
C CYS A 222 -1.79 -5.07 20.16
N THR A 223 -1.27 -4.66 21.31
CA THR A 223 0.11 -4.21 21.45
C THR A 223 0.72 -4.70 22.77
N THR A 224 2.04 -4.84 22.83
CA THR A 224 2.79 -5.02 24.07
C THR A 224 4.27 -4.70 23.83
N ASP A 225 5.09 -4.82 24.87
CA ASP A 225 6.51 -4.45 24.86
C ASP A 225 6.73 -3.03 24.29
N ILE A 226 5.83 -2.10 24.64
CA ILE A 226 5.86 -0.73 24.12
C ILE A 226 7.11 -0.01 24.63
N VAL A 227 7.88 0.56 23.70
CA VAL A 227 8.95 1.50 23.99
C VAL A 227 8.73 2.75 23.16
N ILE A 228 8.50 3.89 23.82
CA ILE A 228 8.42 5.20 23.18
C ILE A 228 9.63 6.01 23.63
N LYS A 229 10.52 6.38 22.71
CA LYS A 229 11.78 7.08 23.00
C LYS A 229 11.97 8.29 22.08
N PRO A 230 12.78 9.29 22.47
CA PRO A 230 13.15 10.37 21.57
C PRO A 230 13.70 9.88 20.23
N PHE A 231 13.24 10.51 19.15
CA PHE A 231 13.73 10.37 17.80
C PHE A 231 14.56 11.60 17.45
N LYS A 232 15.84 11.39 17.11
CA LYS A 232 16.83 12.47 16.96
C LYS A 232 17.46 12.50 15.56
N GLU A 233 16.91 11.74 14.63
CA GLU A 233 17.40 11.73 13.25
C GLU A 233 16.86 12.94 12.50
N THR A 234 17.64 13.43 11.53
CA THR A 234 17.23 14.49 10.61
C THR A 234 17.19 13.90 9.21
N ALA A 235 16.09 14.13 8.48
CA ALA A 235 15.98 13.65 7.12
C ALA A 235 16.97 14.39 6.23
N THR A 236 17.50 13.67 5.23
CA THR A 236 18.24 14.32 4.15
C THR A 236 17.28 15.19 3.33
N GLU A 237 17.64 16.45 3.16
CA GLU A 237 16.97 17.39 2.25
C GLU A 237 17.83 17.63 1.01
N LEU A 238 17.18 17.88 -0.13
CA LEU A 238 17.86 18.35 -1.32
C LEU A 238 18.25 19.83 -1.14
N PRO A 239 19.50 20.23 -1.42
CA PRO A 239 19.89 21.63 -1.39
C PRO A 239 19.02 22.52 -2.28
N GLU A 240 18.66 23.70 -1.78
CA GLU A 240 17.82 24.66 -2.51
C GLU A 240 18.45 25.04 -3.87
N GLY A 241 17.64 24.99 -4.93
CA GLY A 241 18.06 25.31 -6.29
C GLY A 241 18.88 24.24 -7.02
N LEU A 242 19.07 23.06 -6.41
CA LEU A 242 19.72 21.94 -7.06
C LEU A 242 18.71 21.17 -7.94
N GLU A 243 18.93 21.15 -9.25
CA GLU A 243 18.04 20.46 -10.20
C GLU A 243 18.46 18.99 -10.39
N PRO A 244 17.58 18.01 -10.12
CA PRO A 244 17.88 16.60 -10.34
C PRO A 244 17.93 16.23 -11.83
N SER A 245 18.87 15.37 -12.19
CA SER A 245 18.92 14.72 -13.51
C SER A 245 18.17 13.39 -13.49
N THR A 246 17.58 13.03 -14.63
CA THR A 246 16.91 11.73 -14.81
C THR A 246 17.94 10.62 -14.99
N TYR A 247 17.79 9.57 -14.18
CA TYR A 247 18.53 8.32 -14.26
C TYR A 247 17.56 7.16 -14.45
N VAL A 248 18.06 6.06 -14.99
CA VAL A 248 17.41 4.75 -14.95
C VAL A 248 18.07 3.94 -13.84
N LEU A 249 17.28 3.54 -12.84
CA LEU A 249 17.69 2.60 -11.81
C LEU A 249 17.34 1.19 -12.29
N ASN A 250 18.34 0.41 -12.65
CA ASN A 250 18.17 -1.01 -12.93
C ASN A 250 18.53 -1.82 -11.68
N PHE A 251 17.77 -2.86 -11.38
CA PHE A 251 17.94 -3.68 -10.18
C PHE A 251 17.37 -5.08 -10.41
N LEU A 252 17.69 -5.99 -9.49
CA LEU A 252 17.01 -7.27 -9.35
C LEU A 252 15.90 -7.12 -8.30
N ASN A 253 14.68 -7.54 -8.65
CA ASN A 253 13.61 -7.66 -7.68
C ASN A 253 13.85 -8.88 -6.76
N LEU A 254 13.00 -9.09 -5.77
CA LEU A 254 13.13 -10.23 -4.83
C LEU A 254 12.98 -11.62 -5.45
N LYS A 255 12.48 -11.71 -6.69
CA LYS A 255 12.39 -12.95 -7.47
C LYS A 255 13.61 -13.14 -8.38
N SER A 256 14.64 -12.31 -8.22
CA SER A 256 15.84 -12.28 -9.07
C SER A 256 15.54 -11.92 -10.53
N GLU A 257 14.41 -11.25 -10.80
CA GLU A 257 14.06 -10.76 -12.12
C GLU A 257 14.62 -9.35 -12.30
N LYS A 258 15.12 -9.04 -13.50
CA LYS A 258 15.63 -7.71 -13.81
C LYS A 258 14.48 -6.75 -14.00
N GLU A 259 14.53 -5.64 -13.28
CA GLU A 259 13.60 -4.52 -13.40
C GLU A 259 14.37 -3.21 -13.59
N ASN A 260 13.65 -2.21 -14.09
CA ASN A 260 14.12 -0.84 -14.15
C ASN A 260 12.99 0.13 -13.82
N ILE A 261 13.38 1.24 -13.21
CA ILE A 261 12.50 2.36 -12.90
C ILE A 261 13.24 3.67 -13.15
N ILE A 262 12.47 4.74 -13.28
CA ILE A 262 13.02 6.10 -13.31
C ILE A 262 13.51 6.46 -11.91
N ALA A 263 14.68 7.07 -11.83
CA ALA A 263 15.23 7.68 -10.64
C ALA A 263 15.61 9.12 -10.93
N GLN A 264 15.62 9.95 -9.90
CA GLN A 264 16.15 11.31 -9.98
C GLN A 264 17.40 11.40 -9.11
N VAL A 265 18.48 11.90 -9.69
CA VAL A 265 19.75 12.08 -8.99
C VAL A 265 20.25 13.49 -9.18
N ALA A 266 20.52 14.18 -8.07
CA ALA A 266 21.17 15.48 -8.07
C ALA A 266 22.59 15.35 -7.50
N ILE A 267 23.53 16.16 -7.99
CA ILE A 267 24.94 16.10 -7.59
C ILE A 267 25.41 17.49 -7.19
N ASP A 268 25.91 17.62 -5.96
CA ASP A 268 26.53 18.84 -5.44
C ASP A 268 27.94 18.54 -4.92
N GLY A 269 28.96 18.90 -5.69
CA GLY A 269 30.35 18.61 -5.36
C GLY A 269 30.61 17.11 -5.19
N ASN A 270 30.77 16.66 -3.94
CA ASN A 270 30.96 15.25 -3.60
C ASN A 270 29.67 14.56 -3.16
N ASP A 271 28.57 15.27 -2.98
CA ASP A 271 27.34 14.71 -2.48
C ASP A 271 26.39 14.34 -3.62
N PHE A 272 25.84 13.13 -3.53
CA PHE A 272 24.88 12.57 -4.46
C PHE A 272 23.54 12.43 -3.74
N TYR A 273 22.48 12.95 -4.33
CA TYR A 273 21.14 12.92 -3.77
C TYR A 273 20.26 12.09 -4.69
N LEU A 274 19.94 10.86 -4.27
CA LEU A 274 19.00 9.99 -4.95
C LEU A 274 17.61 10.21 -4.36
N LYS A 275 16.64 10.63 -5.18
CA LYS A 275 15.24 10.65 -4.76
C LYS A 275 14.81 9.22 -4.45
N ASN A 276 14.12 9.03 -3.32
CA ASN A 276 13.62 7.73 -2.89
C ASN A 276 12.86 7.05 -4.05
N PRO A 277 13.35 5.90 -4.56
CA PRO A 277 12.73 5.22 -5.69
C PRO A 277 11.40 4.53 -5.33
N PHE A 278 11.05 4.45 -4.04
CA PHE A 278 9.77 3.92 -3.60
C PHE A 278 8.74 5.04 -3.47
N VAL A 279 7.59 4.87 -4.10
CA VAL A 279 6.46 5.81 -4.04
C VAL A 279 5.51 5.35 -2.94
N PHE A 280 5.23 6.24 -2.00
CA PHE A 280 4.16 6.06 -1.01
C PHE A 280 2.84 6.62 -1.58
N ASP A 281 1.71 6.06 -1.16
CA ASP A 281 0.36 6.43 -1.65
C ASP A 281 -0.15 7.78 -1.07
N ASP A 282 0.70 8.81 -1.00
CA ASP A 282 0.37 10.18 -0.58
C ASP A 282 0.85 11.18 -1.64
N GLU A 283 -0.09 11.71 -2.44
CA GLU A 283 0.19 12.69 -3.51
C GLU A 283 0.81 14.00 -2.99
N ASN A 284 0.69 14.29 -1.69
CA ASN A 284 1.24 15.49 -1.05
C ASN A 284 2.45 15.19 -0.17
N ALA A 285 2.96 13.96 -0.18
CA ALA A 285 4.17 13.62 0.58
C ALA A 285 5.36 14.41 0.02
N PRO A 286 6.17 15.05 0.89
CA PRO A 286 7.41 15.66 0.43
C PRO A 286 8.35 14.59 -0.13
N ASP A 287 9.15 14.97 -1.11
CA ASP A 287 10.19 14.09 -1.65
C ASP A 287 11.16 13.67 -0.55
N MET A 288 11.39 12.36 -0.44
CA MET A 288 12.40 11.79 0.44
C MET A 288 13.70 11.62 -0.32
N TRP A 289 14.80 12.14 0.21
CA TRP A 289 16.11 12.11 -0.45
C TRP A 289 17.08 11.18 0.28
N ILE A 290 17.91 10.47 -0.49
CA ILE A 290 18.94 9.56 -0.01
C ILE A 290 20.28 10.16 -0.39
N LYS A 291 21.08 10.54 0.61
CA LYS A 291 22.42 11.10 0.39
C LYS A 291 23.49 10.00 0.32
N GLY A 292 24.27 10.02 -0.74
CA GLY A 292 25.56 9.34 -0.85
C GLY A 292 26.69 10.37 -0.91
N THR A 293 27.91 9.95 -0.54
CA THR A 293 29.09 10.81 -0.61
C THR A 293 30.15 10.14 -1.47
N LYS A 294 30.74 10.92 -2.38
CA LYS A 294 31.83 10.51 -3.26
C LYS A 294 33.12 10.39 -2.47
N GLU A 295 33.72 9.22 -2.53
CA GLU A 295 35.01 8.87 -1.96
C GLU A 295 35.89 8.31 -3.09
N ASN A 296 36.75 9.16 -3.64
CA ASN A 296 37.58 8.84 -4.83
C ASN A 296 36.73 8.47 -6.07
N SER A 297 36.86 7.24 -6.56
CA SER A 297 36.12 6.69 -7.70
C SER A 297 34.84 5.96 -7.28
N LYS A 298 34.39 6.14 -6.04
CA LYS A 298 33.22 5.46 -5.48
C LYS A 298 32.23 6.46 -4.89
N VAL A 299 30.96 6.07 -4.81
CA VAL A 299 29.92 6.77 -4.05
C VAL A 299 29.41 5.84 -2.95
N VAL A 300 29.40 6.32 -1.72
CA VAL A 300 29.09 5.54 -0.52
C VAL A 300 27.79 6.04 0.10
N PHE A 301 26.82 5.13 0.25
CA PHE A 301 25.51 5.38 0.88
C PHE A 301 25.47 4.69 2.25
N LYS A 302 25.37 5.50 3.32
CA LYS A 302 25.27 5.03 4.72
C LYS A 302 23.81 4.93 5.16
N PRO A 303 23.49 4.11 6.19
CA PRO A 303 22.16 4.06 6.77
C PRO A 303 21.71 5.46 7.17
N GLN A 304 20.49 5.86 6.79
CA GLN A 304 20.00 7.20 7.09
C GLN A 304 18.47 7.26 7.12
N TYR A 305 17.95 8.15 7.97
CA TYR A 305 16.56 8.56 7.95
C TYR A 305 16.30 9.43 6.72
N ILE A 306 15.24 9.13 5.97
CA ILE A 306 14.95 9.82 4.70
C ILE A 306 13.60 10.56 4.71
N GLY A 307 12.73 10.27 5.67
CA GLY A 307 11.46 10.97 5.81
C GLY A 307 10.40 10.19 6.57
N LEU A 308 9.25 10.81 6.78
CA LEU A 308 8.10 10.21 7.46
C LEU A 308 7.05 9.80 6.43
N ASN A 309 6.63 8.52 6.45
CA ASN A 309 5.37 8.15 5.82
C ASN A 309 4.24 8.56 6.78
N LYS A 310 3.47 9.58 6.41
CA LYS A 310 2.42 10.16 7.25
C LYS A 310 1.22 9.24 7.40
N ASP A 311 0.80 8.58 6.34
CA ASP A 311 -0.37 7.70 6.36
C ASP A 311 -0.16 6.49 7.28
N GLU A 312 1.01 5.87 7.17
CA GLU A 312 1.39 4.71 7.99
C GLU A 312 2.01 5.11 9.34
N HIS A 313 2.17 6.41 9.61
CA HIS A 313 2.80 6.97 10.82
C HIS A 313 4.15 6.30 11.14
N ASN A 314 5.03 6.16 10.14
CA ASN A 314 6.25 5.37 10.24
C ASN A 314 7.49 6.12 9.75
N TYR A 315 8.58 6.08 10.51
CA TYR A 315 9.86 6.68 10.10
C TYR A 315 10.57 5.80 9.07
N VAL A 316 10.87 6.39 7.92
CA VAL A 316 11.43 5.70 6.75
C VAL A 316 12.94 5.88 6.70
N PHE A 317 13.65 4.78 6.48
CA PHE A 317 15.10 4.76 6.36
C PHE A 317 15.53 4.10 5.06
N MET A 318 16.62 4.59 4.49
CA MET A 318 17.42 3.79 3.57
C MET A 318 18.38 2.93 4.41
N LYS A 319 18.26 1.61 4.27
CA LYS A 319 19.05 0.63 5.01
C LYS A 319 19.94 -0.16 4.04
N PRO A 320 21.28 0.01 4.10
CA PRO A 320 22.20 -0.77 3.30
C PRO A 320 22.30 -2.20 3.84
N THR A 321 22.23 -3.18 2.94
CA THR A 321 22.36 -4.61 3.26
C THR A 321 23.11 -5.34 2.15
N ILE A 322 23.50 -6.58 2.41
CA ILE A 322 23.94 -7.52 1.39
C ILE A 322 22.99 -8.70 1.35
N TYR A 323 22.84 -9.32 0.18
CA TYR A 323 21.99 -10.49 0.02
C TYR A 323 22.79 -11.73 -0.37
N ASP A 324 22.26 -12.91 -0.05
CA ASP A 324 22.74 -14.20 -0.55
C ASP A 324 21.56 -15.11 -0.86
N TYR A 325 21.81 -16.32 -1.34
CA TYR A 325 20.79 -17.34 -1.52
C TYR A 325 21.10 -18.58 -0.68
N GLN A 326 20.09 -19.06 0.02
CA GLN A 326 20.12 -20.36 0.69
C GLN A 326 19.11 -21.29 0.03
N THR A 327 19.49 -22.54 -0.13
CA THR A 327 18.57 -23.60 -0.56
C THR A 327 17.89 -24.17 0.68
N THR A 328 16.56 -24.09 0.73
CA THR A 328 15.75 -24.68 1.80
C THR A 328 15.66 -26.20 1.63
N ASP A 329 15.21 -26.90 2.68
CA ASP A 329 15.12 -28.37 2.69
C ASP A 329 14.21 -28.95 1.58
N ASP A 330 13.28 -28.16 1.06
CA ASP A 330 12.39 -28.48 -0.05
C ASP A 330 13.00 -28.16 -1.44
N GLY A 331 14.27 -27.74 -1.49
CA GLY A 331 15.01 -27.42 -2.71
C GLY A 331 14.75 -26.03 -3.29
N GLN A 332 13.95 -25.17 -2.63
CA GLN A 332 13.72 -23.81 -3.09
C GLN A 332 14.92 -22.90 -2.76
N LYS A 333 15.27 -21.98 -3.67
CA LYS A 333 16.24 -20.92 -3.37
C LYS A 333 15.53 -19.75 -2.74
N LYS A 334 15.93 -19.39 -1.51
CA LYS A 334 15.42 -18.23 -0.79
C LYS A 334 16.53 -17.19 -0.62
N MET A 335 16.22 -15.93 -0.89
CA MET A 335 17.15 -14.84 -0.62
C MET A 335 17.29 -14.62 0.89
N THR A 336 18.52 -14.54 1.38
CA THR A 336 18.83 -14.16 2.76
C THR A 336 19.50 -12.80 2.78
N VAL A 337 19.31 -12.04 3.85
CA VAL A 337 19.81 -10.66 3.96
C VAL A 337 20.62 -10.51 5.24
N SER A 338 21.74 -9.80 5.17
CA SER A 338 22.51 -9.38 6.33
C SER A 338 22.81 -7.89 6.28
N ASN A 339 22.98 -7.28 7.46
CA ASN A 339 23.29 -5.87 7.59
C ASN A 339 24.64 -5.54 6.94
N ALA A 340 24.72 -4.37 6.32
CA ALA A 340 25.96 -3.77 5.86
C ALA A 340 26.11 -2.37 6.46
N ASP A 341 27.34 -1.92 6.67
CA ASP A 341 27.59 -0.56 7.18
C ASP A 341 27.32 0.52 6.13
N ASN A 342 27.37 0.17 4.84
CA ASN A 342 27.11 1.03 3.71
C ASN A 342 26.87 0.23 2.42
N LEU A 343 26.31 0.88 1.42
CA LEU A 343 26.37 0.45 0.03
C LEU A 343 27.40 1.30 -0.71
N THR A 344 28.22 0.63 -1.51
CA THR A 344 29.29 1.27 -2.29
C THR A 344 29.04 1.05 -3.76
N PHE A 345 29.09 2.14 -4.52
CA PHE A 345 28.94 2.15 -5.97
C PHE A 345 30.24 2.58 -6.62
N ASP A 346 30.70 1.87 -7.64
CA ASP A 346 31.73 2.34 -8.55
C ASP A 346 31.17 3.44 -9.46
N LEU A 347 31.85 4.58 -9.51
CA LEU A 347 31.51 5.72 -10.36
C LEU A 347 32.38 5.68 -11.63
N ASP A 348 31.74 5.51 -12.78
CA ASP A 348 32.36 5.79 -14.06
C ASP A 348 32.35 7.31 -14.30
N ALA A 349 33.52 7.93 -14.20
CA ALA A 349 33.68 9.38 -14.38
C ALA A 349 33.35 9.88 -15.79
N THR A 350 33.32 9.01 -16.81
CA THR A 350 33.03 9.37 -18.20
C THR A 350 31.53 9.38 -18.46
N THR A 351 30.83 8.35 -17.97
CA THR A 351 29.40 8.16 -18.26
C THR A 351 28.49 8.62 -17.12
N GLY A 352 29.05 8.91 -15.93
CA GLY A 352 28.28 9.21 -14.73
C GLY A 352 27.53 7.98 -14.16
N LYS A 353 27.80 6.78 -14.68
CA LYS A 353 27.17 5.54 -14.24
C LYS A 353 27.64 5.15 -12.84
N LEU A 354 26.69 4.80 -11.98
CA LEU A 354 26.96 4.20 -10.67
C LEU A 354 26.60 2.72 -10.72
N THR A 355 27.55 1.86 -10.37
CA THR A 355 27.34 0.40 -10.32
C THR A 355 27.58 -0.09 -8.90
N CYS A 356 26.55 -0.61 -8.23
CA CYS A 356 26.72 -1.20 -6.91
C CYS A 356 27.64 -2.42 -6.99
N ASN A 357 28.52 -2.58 -5.99
CA ASN A 357 29.36 -3.78 -5.87
C ASN A 357 28.48 -5.05 -5.70
N GLU A 358 29.04 -6.22 -6.04
CA GLU A 358 28.32 -7.50 -6.07
C GLU A 358 27.58 -7.80 -4.76
N LYS A 359 26.30 -8.18 -4.89
CA LYS A 359 25.37 -8.56 -3.82
C LYS A 359 24.90 -7.43 -2.91
N GLY A 360 25.07 -6.17 -3.31
CA GLY A 360 24.50 -5.03 -2.57
C GLY A 360 22.98 -4.99 -2.67
N LEU A 361 22.31 -4.68 -1.56
CA LEU A 361 20.85 -4.58 -1.47
C LEU A 361 20.45 -3.28 -0.75
N MET A 362 19.83 -2.37 -1.49
CA MET A 362 19.25 -1.14 -0.96
C MET A 362 17.83 -1.41 -0.49
N LEU A 363 17.58 -1.22 0.80
CA LEU A 363 16.24 -1.36 1.38
C LEU A 363 15.67 0.01 1.72
N ILE A 364 14.38 0.18 1.44
CA ILE A 364 13.54 1.21 2.06
C ILE A 364 12.79 0.52 3.19
N ASN A 365 13.05 0.93 4.43
CA ASN A 365 12.74 0.14 5.63
C ASN A 365 12.19 1.00 6.77
N GLU A 366 11.29 0.44 7.58
CA GLU A 366 10.80 1.06 8.81
C GLU A 366 11.87 0.94 9.91
N GLY A 367 12.53 2.05 10.23
CA GLY A 367 13.67 2.07 11.16
C GLY A 367 14.93 1.37 10.61
N LEU A 368 15.95 1.26 11.47
CA LEU A 368 17.22 0.58 11.16
C LEU A 368 17.45 -0.70 11.95
N GLU A 369 16.76 -0.91 13.07
CA GLU A 369 17.03 -2.03 13.98
C GLU A 369 16.59 -3.38 13.39
N GLU A 370 15.42 -3.43 12.78
CA GLU A 370 14.77 -4.67 12.31
C GLU A 370 14.45 -4.60 10.81
N LEU A 371 14.32 -5.76 10.17
CA LEU A 371 13.86 -5.84 8.78
C LEU A 371 12.35 -5.69 8.73
N ASN A 372 11.90 -4.54 8.26
CA ASN A 372 10.52 -4.18 8.05
C ASN A 372 10.42 -3.39 6.73
N VAL A 373 10.46 -4.14 5.63
CA VAL A 373 10.88 -3.65 4.30
C VAL A 373 9.67 -3.24 3.47
N TRP A 374 9.72 -2.04 2.88
CA TRP A 374 8.76 -1.59 1.87
C TRP A 374 9.25 -1.81 0.45
N ALA A 375 10.56 -1.63 0.21
CA ALA A 375 11.17 -1.85 -1.09
C ALA A 375 12.58 -2.41 -0.98
N ALA A 376 12.97 -3.17 -2.00
CA ALA A 376 14.24 -3.87 -2.06
C ALA A 376 14.79 -3.79 -3.49
N TYR A 377 15.96 -3.17 -3.63
CA TYR A 377 16.66 -3.00 -4.90
C TYR A 377 18.00 -3.73 -4.82
N ALA A 378 18.06 -4.97 -5.31
CA ALA A 378 19.29 -5.77 -5.34
C ALA A 378 20.15 -5.40 -6.55
N ASP A 379 21.47 -5.39 -6.37
CA ASP A 379 22.47 -4.95 -7.36
C ASP A 379 22.07 -3.67 -8.11
N PRO A 380 21.69 -2.59 -7.38
CA PRO A 380 21.20 -1.38 -8.00
C PRO A 380 22.30 -0.74 -8.86
N ASN A 381 21.93 -0.29 -10.06
CA ASN A 381 22.81 0.48 -10.92
C ASN A 381 22.04 1.65 -11.53
N LEU A 382 22.67 2.82 -11.52
CA LEU A 382 22.09 4.07 -12.00
C LEU A 382 22.85 4.51 -13.25
N THR A 383 22.12 4.67 -14.36
CA THR A 383 22.63 5.21 -15.62
C THR A 383 21.90 6.48 -15.98
N ILE A 384 22.61 7.54 -16.38
CA ILE A 384 21.98 8.77 -16.86
C ILE A 384 21.04 8.43 -18.01
N PHE A 385 19.80 8.91 -17.94
CA PHE A 385 18.86 8.79 -19.03
C PHE A 385 19.16 9.86 -20.09
N VAL A 386 19.40 9.43 -21.32
CA VAL A 386 19.59 10.33 -22.46
C VAL A 386 18.46 10.08 -23.44
N ASP A 387 17.57 11.06 -23.57
CA ASP A 387 16.47 10.99 -24.50
C ASP A 387 17.01 11.10 -25.94
N LYS A 388 16.67 10.12 -26.77
CA LYS A 388 17.07 10.05 -28.19
C LYS A 388 15.90 9.50 -29.00
N PRO A 389 15.90 9.60 -30.35
CA PRO A 389 14.81 9.13 -31.21
C PRO A 389 14.55 7.60 -31.16
N PHE A 390 14.05 7.09 -30.03
CA PHE A 390 13.81 5.68 -29.79
C PHE A 390 12.71 5.15 -30.70
N THR A 391 12.94 3.99 -31.32
CA THR A 391 11.87 3.26 -32.02
C THR A 391 11.25 2.28 -31.03
N PRO A 392 10.00 2.49 -30.58
CA PRO A 392 9.41 1.68 -29.53
C PRO A 392 9.24 0.22 -29.97
N ALA A 393 9.41 -0.71 -29.04
CA ALA A 393 9.12 -2.11 -29.28
C ALA A 393 7.63 -2.31 -29.63
N ASN A 394 7.34 -3.32 -30.45
CA ASN A 394 5.97 -3.70 -30.78
C ASN A 394 5.20 -4.11 -29.51
N PRO A 395 3.87 -3.85 -29.47
CA PRO A 395 3.01 -4.42 -28.44
C PRO A 395 2.91 -5.94 -28.64
N ALA A 396 2.57 -6.66 -27.56
CA ALA A 396 2.49 -8.12 -27.56
C ALA A 396 1.20 -8.61 -26.90
N ASP A 397 0.93 -9.91 -27.01
CA ASP A 397 -0.18 -10.60 -26.32
C ASP A 397 -1.56 -9.95 -26.51
N ILE A 398 -1.82 -9.36 -27.68
CA ILE A 398 -3.10 -8.74 -27.99
C ILE A 398 -4.19 -9.82 -27.99
N LYS A 399 -5.19 -9.65 -27.13
CA LYS A 399 -6.30 -10.56 -26.94
C LYS A 399 -7.62 -9.79 -26.87
N LEU A 400 -8.66 -10.42 -27.37
CA LEU A 400 -10.04 -9.98 -27.24
C LEU A 400 -10.71 -10.89 -26.20
N GLU A 401 -11.36 -10.30 -25.21
CA GLU A 401 -12.15 -11.07 -24.24
C GLU A 401 -13.59 -11.28 -24.71
N GLU A 402 -14.55 -11.61 -23.85
CA GLU A 402 -15.94 -11.77 -24.29
C GLU A 402 -16.62 -10.40 -24.42
N TYR A 403 -17.32 -10.17 -25.53
CA TYR A 403 -18.14 -8.97 -25.73
C TYR A 403 -19.32 -8.95 -24.76
N SER A 404 -19.58 -7.81 -24.14
CA SER A 404 -20.84 -7.53 -23.45
C SER A 404 -21.49 -6.26 -24.02
N GLU A 405 -22.83 -6.20 -24.05
CA GLU A 405 -23.52 -4.97 -24.50
C GLU A 405 -23.37 -3.81 -23.50
N GLU A 406 -22.99 -4.11 -22.26
CA GLU A 406 -22.80 -3.12 -21.20
C GLU A 406 -21.40 -2.50 -21.31
N ASP A 407 -20.39 -3.33 -21.56
CA ASP A 407 -18.98 -2.97 -21.45
C ASP A 407 -18.28 -2.93 -22.81
N GLY A 408 -18.91 -3.36 -23.90
CA GLY A 408 -18.27 -3.46 -25.22
C GLY A 408 -17.34 -4.68 -25.32
N GLN A 409 -16.37 -4.62 -26.23
CA GLN A 409 -15.37 -5.68 -26.44
C GLN A 409 -14.07 -5.33 -25.70
N PRO A 410 -13.67 -6.04 -24.63
CA PRO A 410 -12.39 -5.77 -23.98
C PRO A 410 -11.23 -6.18 -24.91
N VAL A 411 -10.26 -5.29 -25.05
CA VAL A 411 -8.99 -5.51 -25.78
C VAL A 411 -7.85 -5.40 -24.78
N VAL A 412 -7.12 -6.49 -24.56
CA VAL A 412 -6.00 -6.57 -23.62
C VAL A 412 -4.70 -6.76 -24.40
N PHE A 413 -3.65 -6.03 -24.05
CA PHE A 413 -2.33 -6.18 -24.67
C PHE A 413 -1.20 -5.84 -23.69
N SER A 414 -0.03 -6.40 -23.95
CA SER A 414 1.20 -6.12 -23.22
C SER A 414 2.03 -5.07 -23.96
N ILE A 415 2.59 -4.12 -23.23
CA ILE A 415 3.60 -3.19 -23.75
C ILE A 415 4.97 -3.44 -23.11
N LYS A 416 6.01 -2.87 -23.70
CA LYS A 416 7.33 -2.75 -23.06
C LYS A 416 7.75 -1.29 -23.08
N ALA A 417 8.25 -0.79 -21.95
CA ALA A 417 8.88 0.52 -21.86
C ALA A 417 10.31 0.49 -22.43
N GLN A 418 10.44 -0.03 -23.66
CA GLN A 418 11.73 -0.29 -24.31
C GLN A 418 11.67 -0.03 -25.81
N ASP A 419 12.81 0.29 -26.39
CA ASP A 419 13.00 0.36 -27.84
C ASP A 419 13.21 -1.04 -28.46
N VAL A 420 13.34 -1.10 -29.77
CA VAL A 420 13.61 -2.35 -30.52
C VAL A 420 14.92 -3.04 -30.14
N ASN A 421 15.86 -2.34 -29.50
CA ASN A 421 17.14 -2.86 -29.01
C ASN A 421 17.09 -3.24 -27.52
N GLY A 422 15.96 -3.02 -26.84
CA GLY A 422 15.79 -3.27 -25.41
C GLY A 422 16.27 -2.12 -24.52
N GLU A 423 16.62 -0.96 -25.07
CA GLU A 423 16.93 0.23 -24.29
C GLU A 423 15.66 0.82 -23.67
N PHE A 424 15.74 1.26 -22.41
CA PHE A 424 14.60 1.82 -21.69
C PHE A 424 14.09 3.10 -22.34
N ILE A 425 12.76 3.23 -22.43
CA ILE A 425 12.07 4.45 -22.84
C ILE A 425 11.22 4.95 -21.68
N LEU A 426 11.29 6.25 -21.40
CA LEU A 426 10.40 6.91 -20.45
C LEU A 426 8.93 6.68 -20.81
N PRO A 427 8.10 6.09 -19.91
CA PRO A 427 6.69 5.85 -20.18
C PRO A 427 5.90 7.13 -20.51
N GLU A 428 6.29 8.29 -19.98
CA GLU A 428 5.67 9.58 -20.32
C GLU A 428 5.85 9.98 -21.79
N HIS A 429 6.85 9.43 -22.48
CA HIS A 429 7.07 9.63 -23.91
C HIS A 429 6.39 8.55 -24.77
N LEU A 430 5.73 7.57 -24.15
CA LEU A 430 5.07 6.46 -24.83
C LEU A 430 3.55 6.64 -24.91
N TYR A 431 3.04 6.42 -26.11
CA TYR A 431 1.62 6.42 -26.44
C TYR A 431 1.31 5.18 -27.27
N TYR A 432 0.04 4.88 -27.45
CA TYR A 432 -0.40 3.92 -28.44
C TYR A 432 -1.55 4.47 -29.29
N ASN A 433 -1.63 4.01 -30.54
CA ASN A 433 -2.80 4.16 -31.38
C ASN A 433 -3.50 2.81 -31.54
N VAL A 434 -4.81 2.88 -31.73
CA VAL A 434 -5.67 1.73 -32.02
C VAL A 434 -6.19 1.84 -33.44
N TYR A 435 -6.31 0.72 -34.15
CA TYR A 435 -6.80 0.63 -35.52
C TYR A 435 -7.84 -0.48 -35.60
N PHE A 436 -8.90 -0.29 -36.38
CA PHE A 436 -9.89 -1.33 -36.67
C PHE A 436 -9.94 -1.56 -38.17
N ASP A 437 -9.71 -2.81 -38.59
CA ASP A 437 -9.70 -3.32 -39.97
C ASP A 437 -8.70 -2.71 -40.98
N SER A 438 -8.34 -1.43 -40.84
CA SER A 438 -7.46 -0.68 -41.74
C SER A 438 -6.41 0.13 -40.98
N ASP A 439 -5.23 0.28 -41.58
CA ASP A 439 -4.09 1.09 -41.14
C ASP A 439 -4.13 2.55 -41.63
N LYS A 440 -5.18 2.97 -42.35
CA LYS A 440 -5.24 4.30 -42.98
C LYS A 440 -5.32 5.44 -41.98
N ALA A 441 -6.00 5.24 -40.86
CA ALA A 441 -6.16 6.23 -39.82
C ALA A 441 -6.38 5.53 -38.47
N PRO A 442 -5.76 6.04 -37.38
CA PRO A 442 -6.04 5.54 -36.05
C PRO A 442 -7.46 5.89 -35.61
N TYR A 443 -8.06 5.02 -34.80
CA TYR A 443 -9.31 5.25 -34.12
C TYR A 443 -9.15 6.37 -33.08
N THR A 444 -10.16 7.23 -32.99
CA THR A 444 -10.22 8.31 -32.00
C THR A 444 -11.33 7.99 -31.01
N PHE A 445 -10.96 7.87 -29.74
CA PHE A 445 -11.88 7.66 -28.64
C PHE A 445 -12.54 8.99 -28.29
N ASP A 446 -13.85 9.09 -28.50
CA ASP A 446 -14.60 10.33 -28.28
C ASP A 446 -15.24 10.42 -26.89
N THR A 447 -15.43 11.65 -26.41
CA THR A 447 -16.03 11.92 -25.09
C THR A 447 -17.51 11.52 -24.99
N GLU A 448 -18.22 11.33 -26.11
CA GLU A 448 -19.63 10.92 -26.11
C GLU A 448 -19.79 9.43 -25.76
N THR A 449 -18.89 8.61 -26.26
CA THR A 449 -18.82 7.16 -26.02
C THR A 449 -18.09 6.87 -24.72
N TYR A 450 -17.00 7.59 -24.47
CA TYR A 450 -16.09 7.39 -23.33
C TYR A 450 -16.20 8.56 -22.36
N SER A 451 -17.20 8.53 -21.48
CA SER A 451 -17.59 9.71 -20.68
C SER A 451 -16.59 10.15 -19.61
N GLN A 452 -15.50 9.40 -19.39
CA GLN A 452 -14.41 9.80 -18.49
C GLN A 452 -13.28 10.55 -19.20
N LEU A 453 -13.35 10.68 -20.52
CA LEU A 453 -12.38 11.47 -21.28
C LEU A 453 -12.69 12.95 -21.13
N ASP A 454 -11.67 13.74 -20.78
CA ASP A 454 -11.76 15.22 -20.80
C ASP A 454 -11.78 15.76 -22.24
N ASP A 455 -11.07 15.09 -23.15
CA ASP A 455 -10.95 15.42 -24.57
C ASP A 455 -10.87 14.15 -25.42
N ASN A 456 -11.20 14.25 -26.71
CA ASN A 456 -11.06 13.13 -27.65
C ASN A 456 -9.60 12.64 -27.72
N LEU A 457 -9.36 11.33 -27.59
CA LEU A 457 -8.03 10.73 -27.56
C LEU A 457 -7.76 9.88 -28.81
N THR A 458 -6.74 10.25 -29.58
CA THR A 458 -6.18 9.41 -30.65
C THR A 458 -4.87 8.76 -30.20
N ASP A 459 -3.96 9.56 -29.64
CA ASP A 459 -2.69 9.10 -29.08
C ASP A 459 -2.90 8.87 -27.58
N ILE A 460 -3.18 7.64 -27.18
CA ILE A 460 -3.48 7.31 -25.78
C ILE A 460 -2.15 7.16 -25.02
N PRO A 461 -1.89 7.95 -23.96
CA PRO A 461 -0.71 7.76 -23.13
C PRO A 461 -0.70 6.34 -22.56
N VAL A 462 0.46 5.68 -22.52
CA VAL A 462 0.53 4.35 -21.91
C VAL A 462 0.28 4.39 -20.40
N SER A 463 0.30 5.55 -19.75
CA SER A 463 -0.07 5.70 -18.34
C SER A 463 -1.55 6.02 -18.13
N TYR A 464 -2.35 6.17 -19.19
CA TYR A 464 -3.75 6.55 -19.07
C TYR A 464 -4.59 5.44 -18.42
N ASN A 465 -5.37 5.82 -17.40
CA ASN A 465 -6.24 4.95 -16.64
C ASN A 465 -7.37 5.80 -16.05
N ASP A 466 -8.61 5.50 -16.41
CA ASP A 466 -9.80 6.15 -15.86
C ASP A 466 -10.59 5.22 -14.92
N GLY A 467 -10.20 3.94 -14.83
CA GLY A 467 -10.86 2.94 -14.02
C GLY A 467 -12.25 2.49 -14.53
N ASP A 468 -12.68 2.97 -15.69
CA ASP A 468 -13.98 2.68 -16.28
C ASP A 468 -13.85 2.12 -17.71
N TYR A 469 -13.08 2.78 -18.57
CA TYR A 469 -12.89 2.42 -19.98
C TYR A 469 -11.47 1.97 -20.31
N PHE A 470 -10.48 2.48 -19.58
CA PHE A 470 -9.06 2.22 -19.77
C PHE A 470 -8.44 1.77 -18.45
N PHE A 471 -7.71 0.66 -18.49
CA PHE A 471 -7.09 0.06 -17.31
C PHE A 471 -5.63 -0.30 -17.60
N LEU A 472 -4.81 -0.23 -16.56
CA LEU A 472 -3.44 -0.69 -16.58
C LEU A 472 -3.14 -1.62 -15.41
N LYS A 473 -2.25 -2.58 -15.64
CA LYS A 473 -1.68 -3.43 -14.58
C LYS A 473 -0.28 -3.87 -14.97
N GLY A 474 0.74 -3.27 -14.36
CA GLY A 474 2.13 -3.48 -14.78
C GLY A 474 2.30 -3.15 -16.27
N ASN A 475 2.73 -4.12 -17.05
CA ASN A 475 2.90 -3.99 -18.51
C ASN A 475 1.60 -4.20 -19.31
N LEU A 476 0.51 -4.61 -18.68
CA LEU A 476 -0.77 -4.84 -19.36
C LEU A 476 -1.54 -3.54 -19.51
N ARG A 477 -2.18 -3.40 -20.66
CA ARG A 477 -3.17 -2.37 -20.97
C ARG A 477 -4.45 -3.05 -21.38
N MET A 478 -5.56 -2.43 -20.99
CA MET A 478 -6.88 -2.84 -21.42
C MET A 478 -7.70 -1.61 -21.77
N PHE A 479 -8.46 -1.70 -22.85
CA PHE A 479 -9.54 -0.76 -23.13
C PHE A 479 -10.78 -1.49 -23.62
N TYR A 480 -11.93 -0.88 -23.42
CA TYR A 480 -13.19 -1.35 -23.97
C TYR A 480 -13.45 -0.76 -25.37
N ALA A 481 -13.55 -1.61 -26.38
CA ALA A 481 -13.87 -1.22 -27.74
C ALA A 481 -15.39 -1.24 -27.97
N TYR A 482 -16.00 -0.06 -28.16
CA TYR A 482 -17.40 0.07 -28.57
C TYR A 482 -17.54 0.17 -30.10
N VAL A 483 -16.76 -0.63 -30.83
CA VAL A 483 -16.77 -0.70 -32.29
C VAL A 483 -17.46 -1.99 -32.72
N LYS A 484 -18.48 -1.89 -33.57
CA LYS A 484 -19.25 -3.04 -34.05
C LYS A 484 -18.60 -3.67 -35.28
N ASP A 485 -18.79 -4.98 -35.43
CA ASP A 485 -18.49 -5.77 -36.63
C ASP A 485 -17.04 -5.68 -37.17
N PHE A 486 -16.08 -5.30 -36.34
CA PHE A 486 -14.68 -5.27 -36.74
C PHE A 486 -14.12 -6.70 -36.86
N LYS A 487 -13.32 -6.94 -37.89
CA LYS A 487 -12.68 -8.23 -38.18
C LYS A 487 -11.34 -8.37 -37.47
N ARG A 488 -10.65 -7.27 -37.21
CA ARG A 488 -9.36 -7.26 -36.51
C ARG A 488 -9.09 -5.92 -35.84
N VAL A 489 -8.37 -5.96 -34.73
CA VAL A 489 -7.84 -4.78 -34.02
C VAL A 489 -6.33 -4.72 -34.19
N GLY A 490 -5.81 -3.52 -34.44
CA GLY A 490 -4.38 -3.24 -34.59
C GLY A 490 -3.92 -2.26 -33.52
N ILE A 491 -2.77 -2.52 -32.89
CA ILE A 491 -2.16 -1.63 -31.90
C ILE A 491 -0.78 -1.21 -32.40
N GLN A 492 -0.48 0.09 -32.31
CA GLN A 492 0.82 0.67 -32.66
C GLN A 492 1.37 1.47 -31.48
N MET A 493 2.60 1.18 -31.06
CA MET A 493 3.30 2.02 -30.09
C MET A 493 3.87 3.26 -30.77
N ILE A 494 3.85 4.37 -30.06
CA ILE A 494 4.33 5.67 -30.51
C ILE A 494 5.24 6.21 -29.43
N TYR A 495 6.41 6.66 -29.85
CA TYR A 495 7.32 7.41 -29.03
C TYR A 495 7.33 8.86 -29.48
N LYS A 496 7.17 9.79 -28.54
CA LYS A 496 7.25 11.23 -28.76
C LYS A 496 8.32 11.80 -27.81
N GLY A 497 9.55 11.92 -28.28
CA GLY A 497 10.68 12.39 -27.49
C GLY A 497 11.96 12.47 -28.33
N GLY A 498 13.06 12.92 -27.74
CA GLY A 498 14.35 12.99 -28.43
C GLY A 498 14.33 13.89 -29.68
N GLY A 499 13.37 14.82 -29.75
CA GLY A 499 13.15 15.72 -30.89
C GLY A 499 12.38 15.11 -32.08
N GLU A 500 11.95 13.84 -32.02
CA GLU A 500 11.24 13.17 -33.11
C GLU A 500 10.04 12.34 -32.63
N THR A 501 9.15 12.00 -33.57
CA THR A 501 8.11 10.98 -33.34
C THR A 501 8.51 9.70 -34.08
N LYS A 502 8.59 8.59 -33.35
CA LYS A 502 8.81 7.25 -33.92
C LYS A 502 7.63 6.34 -33.61
N ARG A 503 7.46 5.30 -34.43
CA ARG A 503 6.34 4.37 -34.34
C ARG A 503 6.86 2.95 -34.47
N SER A 504 6.22 2.03 -33.76
CA SER A 504 6.39 0.60 -33.98
C SER A 504 5.62 0.15 -35.24
N GLU A 505 5.73 -1.11 -35.60
CA GLU A 505 4.78 -1.74 -36.52
C GLU A 505 3.38 -1.79 -35.90
N ILE A 506 2.34 -1.85 -36.73
CA ILE A 506 0.98 -2.15 -36.27
C ILE A 506 0.87 -3.66 -36.07
N VAL A 507 0.65 -4.11 -34.83
CA VAL A 507 0.42 -5.52 -34.54
C VAL A 507 -1.07 -5.80 -34.52
N TRP A 508 -1.50 -6.74 -35.34
CA TRP A 508 -2.91 -7.09 -35.54
C TRP A 508 -3.32 -8.34 -34.75
N CYS A 509 -4.55 -8.33 -34.25
CA CYS A 509 -5.24 -9.47 -33.67
C CYS A 509 -6.59 -9.66 -34.39
N ASP A 510 -6.84 -10.86 -34.91
CA ASP A 510 -8.09 -11.18 -35.60
C ASP A 510 -9.21 -11.45 -34.59
N ASN A 511 -10.39 -10.88 -34.88
CA ASN A 511 -11.61 -11.15 -34.15
C ASN A 511 -12.29 -12.41 -34.72
N ALA A 512 -11.91 -13.57 -34.19
CA ALA A 512 -12.45 -14.86 -34.62
C ALA A 512 -13.96 -15.04 -34.34
N ALA A 513 -14.55 -14.17 -33.50
CA ALA A 513 -15.96 -14.17 -33.13
C ALA A 513 -16.77 -13.12 -33.92
N GLY A 514 -16.44 -12.86 -35.18
CA GLY A 514 -17.26 -12.01 -36.05
C GLY A 514 -18.71 -12.50 -36.07
N ILE A 515 -19.56 -11.91 -35.23
CA ILE A 515 -21.01 -12.12 -35.29
C ILE A 515 -21.47 -11.39 -36.54
N THR A 516 -21.43 -12.10 -37.66
CA THR A 516 -22.28 -11.77 -38.81
C THR A 516 -23.73 -11.95 -38.37
N ASP A 517 -24.49 -10.86 -38.48
CA ASP A 517 -25.91 -10.67 -38.13
C ASP A 517 -26.22 -10.35 -36.67
N CYS A 518 -26.21 -9.05 -36.37
CA CYS A 518 -27.39 -8.34 -35.86
C CYS A 518 -27.41 -6.94 -36.46
N THR A 519 -28.36 -6.67 -37.36
CA THR A 519 -28.69 -5.29 -37.78
C THR A 519 -29.09 -4.50 -36.53
N ALA A 520 -28.24 -3.58 -36.08
CA ALA A 520 -28.46 -2.82 -34.87
C ALA A 520 -28.54 -1.32 -35.17
N ASP A 521 -29.75 -0.80 -35.03
CA ASP A 521 -30.16 0.58 -35.23
C ASP A 521 -29.32 1.58 -34.42
N SER A 522 -28.86 2.64 -35.10
CA SER A 522 -28.15 3.78 -34.51
C SER A 522 -28.89 4.41 -33.31
N LYS A 523 -28.13 4.89 -32.29
CA LYS A 523 -28.68 5.67 -31.18
C LYS A 523 -29.19 7.01 -31.73
N VAL A 524 -30.48 7.30 -31.56
CA VAL A 524 -31.08 8.53 -32.11
C VAL A 524 -31.26 9.60 -31.04
N LYS A 525 -31.38 9.20 -29.77
CA LYS A 525 -31.69 10.15 -28.70
C LYS A 525 -31.29 9.66 -27.31
N ILE A 526 -30.66 10.52 -26.51
CA ILE A 526 -30.41 10.29 -25.07
C ILE A 526 -31.09 11.39 -24.27
N GLU A 527 -31.85 11.01 -23.25
CA GLU A 527 -32.55 11.92 -22.34
C GLU A 527 -32.23 11.57 -20.90
N TYR A 528 -31.99 12.59 -20.07
CA TYR A 528 -31.68 12.41 -18.65
C TYR A 528 -32.88 12.72 -17.78
N TYR A 529 -33.02 11.97 -16.69
CA TYR A 529 -34.06 12.12 -15.69
C TYR A 529 -33.45 12.04 -14.30
N ASP A 530 -34.06 12.75 -13.34
CA ASP A 530 -33.77 12.48 -11.93
C ASP A 530 -34.49 11.22 -11.44
N LEU A 531 -34.20 10.82 -10.19
CA LEU A 531 -34.82 9.65 -9.57
C LEU A 531 -36.33 9.77 -9.34
N CYS A 532 -36.88 10.98 -9.48
CA CYS A 532 -38.32 11.24 -9.44
C CYS A 532 -38.96 11.22 -10.84
N GLY A 533 -38.20 10.93 -11.89
CA GLY A 533 -38.67 10.88 -13.28
C GLY A 533 -38.85 12.25 -13.94
N ARG A 534 -38.33 13.34 -13.36
CA ARG A 534 -38.33 14.66 -14.00
C ARG A 534 -37.21 14.73 -15.03
N ARG A 535 -37.53 15.19 -16.24
CA ARG A 535 -36.54 15.36 -17.31
C ARG A 535 -35.55 16.47 -16.96
N LEU A 536 -34.27 16.17 -17.11
CA LEU A 536 -33.17 17.11 -16.93
C LEU A 536 -32.73 17.65 -18.30
N LEU A 537 -32.34 18.93 -18.34
CA LEU A 537 -31.71 19.54 -19.53
C LEU A 537 -30.30 18.99 -19.76
N GLN A 538 -29.60 18.68 -18.66
CA GLN A 538 -28.26 18.08 -18.63
C GLN A 538 -28.13 17.26 -17.34
N PRO A 539 -27.27 16.22 -17.31
CA PRO A 539 -27.06 15.43 -16.10
C PRO A 539 -26.48 16.28 -14.96
N THR A 540 -26.92 16.03 -13.73
CA THR A 540 -26.40 16.67 -12.50
C THR A 540 -25.50 15.71 -11.74
N LYS A 541 -24.49 16.22 -11.04
CA LYS A 541 -23.66 15.42 -10.12
C LYS A 541 -24.52 14.58 -9.18
N GLY A 542 -24.15 13.32 -8.99
CA GLY A 542 -24.94 12.30 -8.30
C GLY A 542 -25.65 11.35 -9.27
N ILE A 543 -26.68 10.66 -8.78
CA ILE A 543 -27.37 9.60 -9.54
C ILE A 543 -28.39 10.23 -10.50
N CYS A 544 -28.32 9.88 -11.77
CA CYS A 544 -29.34 10.19 -12.78
C CYS A 544 -29.80 8.93 -13.52
N ILE A 545 -30.90 9.03 -14.26
CA ILE A 545 -31.43 7.98 -15.14
C ILE A 545 -31.25 8.46 -16.58
N SER A 546 -30.48 7.74 -17.39
CA SER A 546 -30.39 7.98 -18.83
C SER A 546 -31.34 7.06 -19.59
N ARG A 547 -32.21 7.63 -20.43
CA ARG A 547 -33.05 6.90 -21.38
C ARG A 547 -32.49 7.06 -22.78
N ILE A 548 -32.11 5.95 -23.39
CA ILE A 548 -31.54 5.85 -24.74
C ILE A 548 -32.65 5.36 -25.67
N THR A 549 -32.90 6.06 -26.77
CA THR A 549 -33.81 5.65 -27.84
C THR A 549 -33.00 5.29 -29.09
N TYR A 550 -33.20 4.09 -29.60
CA TYR A 550 -32.57 3.57 -30.82
C TYR A 550 -33.41 3.89 -32.06
N SER A 551 -32.87 3.76 -33.27
CA SER A 551 -33.59 4.12 -34.52
C SER A 551 -34.79 3.24 -34.81
N ASN A 552 -34.84 2.04 -34.23
CA ASN A 552 -36.01 1.15 -34.26
C ASN A 552 -37.08 1.51 -33.22
N GLY A 553 -36.88 2.56 -32.41
CA GLY A 553 -37.81 2.99 -31.38
C GLY A 553 -37.70 2.23 -30.05
N GLU A 554 -36.79 1.27 -29.92
CA GLU A 554 -36.49 0.62 -28.65
C GLU A 554 -35.92 1.63 -27.64
N GLN A 555 -36.27 1.46 -26.36
CA GLN A 555 -35.83 2.32 -25.29
C GLN A 555 -35.10 1.52 -24.20
N LYS A 556 -33.84 1.88 -23.93
CA LYS A 556 -33.05 1.34 -22.81
C LYS A 556 -32.92 2.42 -21.72
N THR A 557 -33.21 2.05 -20.48
CA THR A 557 -33.11 2.96 -19.33
C THR A 557 -32.00 2.47 -18.41
N ILE A 558 -31.04 3.32 -18.09
CA ILE A 558 -29.84 2.99 -17.32
C ILE A 558 -29.69 4.00 -16.19
N LYS A 559 -29.37 3.51 -14.98
CA LYS A 559 -29.00 4.36 -13.85
C LYS A 559 -27.51 4.72 -14.00
N ARG A 560 -27.19 6.01 -13.99
CA ARG A 560 -25.81 6.52 -14.11
C ARG A 560 -25.43 7.32 -12.87
N ILE A 561 -24.17 7.24 -12.47
CA ILE A 561 -23.59 8.10 -11.45
C ILE A 561 -22.74 9.13 -12.19
N MET A 562 -23.12 10.40 -12.10
CA MET A 562 -22.40 11.51 -12.69
C MET A 562 -21.51 12.11 -11.59
N ARG A 563 -20.18 12.13 -11.77
CA ARG A 563 -19.26 12.64 -10.74
C ARG A 563 -18.96 14.13 -10.91
#